data_AF-A0A812LIA9-F1
#
_entry.id   AF-A0A812LIA9-F1
#
_cell.length_a   1.000
_cell.length_b   1.000
_cell.length_c   1.000
_cell.angle_alpha   90.00
_cell.angle_beta   90.00
_cell.angle_gamma   90.00
#
_symmetry.space_group_name_H-M   'P 1'
#
loop_
_entity.id
_entity.type
_entity.pdbx_description
1 polymer ?
#
loop_
_entity_poly.entity_id
_entity_poly.type
_entity_poly.pdbx_seq_one_letter_code
_entity_poly.pdbx_strand_id
1 'polypeptide(L)' 'RISFRAIKEKRDYLRHRVHASWMYMAKLAAAKEFAYMKALKDEGFPVPSPIDQNRHAVVMSF' A
#
# COMPACT_ATOMS: atom_id res chain seq x y z
N ARG A 1 -11.62 -3.67 -14.20
CA ARG A 1 -11.01 -4.32 -13.01
C ARG A 1 -11.74 -3.80 -11.76
N ILE A 2 -12.28 -4.67 -10.89
CA ILE A 2 -12.89 -4.23 -9.61
C ILE A 2 -11.90 -4.54 -8.49
N SER A 3 -11.07 -3.55 -8.18
CA SER A 3 -10.18 -3.59 -7.02
C SER A 3 -11.01 -3.38 -5.73
N PHE A 4 -10.53 -3.80 -4.55
CA PHE A 4 -11.12 -3.38 -3.27
C PHE A 4 -12.58 -3.85 -2.93
N ARG A 5 -12.96 -5.09 -3.27
CA ARG A 5 -14.33 -5.62 -3.01
C ARG A 5 -14.68 -5.83 -1.52
N ALA A 6 -13.71 -6.06 -0.64
CA ALA A 6 -13.92 -6.40 0.78
C ALA A 6 -13.07 -5.54 1.72
N ILE A 7 -13.00 -4.23 1.48
CA ILE A 7 -12.13 -3.34 2.28
C ILE A 7 -12.53 -3.32 3.75
N LYS A 8 -13.84 -3.18 4.05
CA LYS A 8 -14.32 -3.06 5.44
C LYS A 8 -14.02 -4.30 6.29
N GLU A 9 -13.91 -5.46 5.65
CA GLU A 9 -13.71 -6.75 6.34
C GLU A 9 -12.23 -7.13 6.40
N LYS A 10 -11.46 -6.89 5.32
CA LYS A 10 -10.08 -7.39 5.20
C LYS A 10 -9.00 -6.33 5.39
N ARG A 11 -9.35 -5.04 5.50
CA ARG A 11 -8.38 -3.94 5.50
C ARG A 11 -8.69 -2.87 6.54
N ASP A 12 -7.72 -2.61 7.41
CA ASP A 12 -7.78 -1.59 8.46
C ASP A 12 -7.55 -0.14 7.96
N TYR A 13 -7.79 0.13 6.67
CA TYR A 13 -7.52 1.45 6.08
C TYR A 13 -8.60 2.48 6.41
N LEU A 14 -9.82 2.04 6.72
CA LEU A 14 -10.92 2.96 7.01
C LEU A 14 -10.96 3.42 8.47
N ARG A 15 -10.30 2.75 9.43
CA ARG A 15 -10.41 3.05 10.88
C ARG A 15 -11.85 3.43 11.28
N HIS A 16 -12.10 4.73 11.52
CA HIS A 16 -13.40 5.29 11.93
C HIS A 16 -14.21 5.96 10.81
N ARG A 17 -13.78 5.90 9.54
CA ARG A 17 -14.46 6.57 8.43
C ARG A 17 -15.52 5.66 7.83
N VAL A 18 -16.73 6.19 7.65
CA VAL A 18 -17.86 5.48 7.03
C VAL A 18 -17.71 5.43 5.50
N HIS A 19 -17.08 6.46 4.93
CA HIS A 19 -16.85 6.61 3.49
C HIS A 19 -15.39 7.01 3.21
N ALA A 20 -14.80 6.41 2.19
CA ALA A 20 -13.48 6.75 1.69
C ALA A 20 -13.46 6.60 0.17
N SER A 21 -12.79 7.53 -0.53
CA SER A 21 -12.63 7.43 -1.98
C SER A 21 -11.59 6.37 -2.34
N TRP A 22 -11.73 5.78 -3.52
CA TRP A 22 -10.82 4.74 -4.00
C TRP A 22 -9.39 5.24 -4.15
N MET A 23 -9.22 6.50 -4.57
CA MET A 23 -7.89 7.14 -4.65
C MET A 23 -7.25 7.32 -3.27
N TYR A 24 -8.04 7.66 -2.25
CA TYR A 24 -7.54 7.74 -0.88
C TYR A 24 -7.11 6.38 -0.35
N MET A 25 -7.89 5.34 -0.63
CA MET A 25 -7.56 3.97 -0.23
C MET A 25 -6.33 3.43 -0.97
N ALA A 26 -6.19 3.74 -2.26
CA ALA A 26 -5.00 3.41 -3.03
C ALA A 26 -3.76 4.13 -2.46
N LYS A 27 -3.90 5.39 -2.01
CA LYS A 27 -2.81 6.11 -1.33
C LYS A 27 -2.35 5.41 -0.04
N LEU A 28 -3.29 5.03 0.82
CA LEU A 28 -2.96 4.33 2.06
C LEU A 28 -2.33 2.95 1.82
N ALA A 29 -2.81 2.23 0.81
CA ALA A 29 -2.24 0.94 0.42
C ALA A 29 -0.79 1.09 -0.06
N ALA A 30 -0.53 2.04 -0.97
CA ALA A 30 0.82 2.30 -1.49
C ALA A 30 1.83 2.67 -0.38
N ALA A 31 1.43 3.50 0.58
CA ALA A 31 2.28 3.87 1.71
C ALA A 31 2.64 2.64 2.58
N LYS A 32 1.67 1.74 2.81
CA LYS A 32 1.89 0.52 3.60
C LYS A 32 2.75 -0.50 2.84
N GLU A 33 2.54 -0.66 1.54
CA GLU A 33 3.36 -1.53 0.69
C GLU A 33 4.81 -1.06 0.63
N PHE A 34 5.07 0.24 0.50
CA PHE A 34 6.42 0.81 0.54
C PHE A 34 7.12 0.53 1.88
N ALA A 35 6.42 0.72 3.01
CA ALA A 35 6.95 0.45 4.34
C ALA A 35 7.31 -1.03 4.53
N TYR A 36 6.46 -1.96 4.08
CA TYR A 36 6.76 -3.39 4.13
C TYR A 36 7.91 -3.77 3.22
N MET A 37 7.97 -3.23 2.00
CA MET A 37 9.05 -3.52 1.07
C MET A 37 10.39 -3.07 1.64
N LYS A 38 10.42 -1.93 2.33
CA LYS A 38 11.61 -1.44 3.03
C LYS A 38 12.02 -2.38 4.16
N ALA A 39 11.09 -2.73 5.05
CA ALA A 39 11.36 -3.65 6.15
C ALA A 39 11.85 -5.03 5.66
N LEU A 40 11.21 -5.58 4.63
CA LEU A 40 11.61 -6.87 4.05
C LEU A 40 12.99 -6.79 3.38
N LYS A 41 13.33 -5.65 2.78
CA LYS A 41 14.66 -5.45 2.20
C LYS A 41 15.74 -5.37 3.27
N ASP A 42 15.45 -4.69 4.38
CA ASP A 42 16.35 -4.57 5.53
C ASP A 42 16.60 -5.93 6.19
N GLU A 43 15.59 -6.80 6.23
CA GLU A 43 15.70 -8.19 6.70
C GLU A 43 16.35 -9.16 5.68
N GLY A 44 16.78 -8.67 4.52
CA GLY A 44 17.52 -9.47 3.52
C GLY A 44 16.67 -10.38 2.63
N PHE A 45 15.34 -10.21 2.61
CA PHE A 45 14.48 -10.96 1.69
C PHE A 45 14.72 -10.55 0.22
N PRO A 46 14.54 -11.47 -0.75
CA PRO A 46 14.69 -11.18 -2.18
C PRO A 46 13.47 -10.39 -2.71
N VAL A 47 13.36 -9.13 -2.28
CA VAL A 47 12.36 -8.17 -2.74
C VAL A 47 13.00 -7.06 -3.57
N PRO A 48 12.26 -6.48 -4.54
CA PRO A 48 12.68 -5.27 -5.24
C PRO A 48 13.02 -4.15 -4.26
N SER A 49 14.02 -3.33 -4.56
CA SER A 49 14.39 -2.20 -3.72
C SER A 49 13.38 -1.07 -3.91
N PRO A 50 12.69 -0.62 -2.84
CA PRO A 50 11.76 0.51 -2.93
C PRO A 50 12.56 1.81 -3.07
N ILE A 51 12.28 2.59 -4.11
CA ILE A 51 12.99 3.85 -4.41
C ILE A 51 12.23 5.03 -3.81
N ASP A 52 10.97 5.21 -4.22
CA ASP A 52 10.13 6.30 -3.75
C ASP A 52 8.64 5.95 -3.83
N GLN A 53 7.82 6.70 -3.09
CA GLN A 53 6.38 6.53 -3.01
C GLN A 53 5.69 7.89 -3.14
N ASN A 54 4.88 8.06 -4.19
CA ASN A 54 4.09 9.27 -4.38
C ASN A 54 2.59 8.95 -4.47
N ARG A 55 1.84 9.41 -3.45
CA ARG A 55 0.40 9.18 -3.29
C ARG A 55 0.03 7.70 -3.36
N HIS A 56 -0.38 7.21 -4.53
CA HIS A 56 -0.84 5.83 -4.73
C HIS A 56 0.11 5.02 -5.63
N ALA A 57 1.21 5.63 -6.08
CA ALA A 57 2.23 4.98 -6.86
C ALA A 57 3.45 4.70 -5.97
N VAL A 58 4.13 3.59 -6.28
CA VAL A 58 5.40 3.18 -5.69
C VAL A 58 6.35 2.92 -6.85
N VAL A 59 7.56 3.47 -6.77
CA VAL A 59 8.66 3.20 -7.69
C VAL A 59 9.60 2.23 -7.01
N MET A 60 9.92 1.13 -7.69
CA MET A 60 10.81 0.08 -7.21
C MET A 60 11.81 -0.31 -8.30
N SER A 61 12.91 -0.94 -7.90
CA SER A 61 13.88 -1.50 -8.86
C SER A 61 13.24 -2.59 -9.71
N PHE A 62 13.74 -2.77 -10.94
CA PHE A 62 13.38 -3.91 -11.79
C PHE A 62 14.03 -5.20 -11.30
#